data_AF-A0A9E0IQZ0-F1
#
_entry.id   AF-A0A9E0IQZ0-F1
#
_cell.length_a   1.000
_cell.length_b   1.000
_cell.length_c   1.000
_cell.angle_alpha   90.00
_cell.angle_beta   90.00
_cell.angle_gamma   90.00
#
_symmetry.space_group_name_H-M   'P 1'
#
loop_
_entity.id
_entity.type
_entity.pdbx_description
1 polymer ?
#
loop_
_entity_poly.entity_id
_entity_poly.type
_entity_poly.pdbx_seq_one_letter_code
_entity_poly.pdbx_strand_id
1 'polypeptide(L)'
;MRPHPMRWHEVQIPLRADFRFPADLCCNCGGIDDLRLTALDVRYTIYLLAGGAEQRATANVPFCPGCAPTAHRRTLGRAAKVVWWLMWWFASLCAVMFSLMALRAGLTPPLFGLIALGLAVVTAVGLSRWFGRAPTGARTSNYQPLRYHGLAPNLYGPGQPGTVWSFSNTRFAERVSQVVASLPADAPQGAAPRS
;
A
#
# COMPACT_ATOMS: atom_id res chain seq x y z
N MET A 1 -23.65 15.18 -15.62
CA MET A 1 -22.29 15.30 -15.03
C MET A 1 -21.73 13.90 -14.83
N ARG A 2 -20.61 13.54 -15.47
CA ARG A 2 -19.92 12.28 -15.19
C ARG A 2 -19.20 12.43 -13.84
N PRO A 3 -19.40 11.56 -12.84
CA PRO A 3 -18.63 11.63 -11.62
C PRO A 3 -17.16 11.47 -11.99
N HIS A 4 -16.34 12.47 -11.70
CA HIS A 4 -14.90 12.34 -11.85
C HIS A 4 -14.47 11.13 -11.02
N PRO A 5 -13.76 10.15 -11.60
CA PRO A 5 -13.16 9.09 -10.79
C PRO A 5 -12.31 9.81 -9.74
N MET A 6 -12.47 9.46 -8.46
CA MET A 6 -11.61 9.93 -7.38
C MET A 6 -10.17 9.89 -7.89
N ARG A 7 -9.61 11.07 -8.21
CA ARG A 7 -8.25 11.19 -8.70
C ARG A 7 -7.39 10.88 -7.50
N TRP A 8 -6.77 9.72 -7.53
CA TRP A 8 -5.74 9.36 -6.58
C TRP A 8 -4.65 10.43 -6.71
N HIS A 9 -4.41 11.16 -5.62
CA HIS A 9 -3.31 12.10 -5.57
C HIS A 9 -2.03 11.29 -5.45
N GLU A 10 -1.36 11.08 -6.58
CA GLU A 10 -0.01 10.54 -6.59
C GLU A 10 0.93 11.61 -6.03
N VAL A 11 1.19 11.52 -4.74
CA VAL A 11 2.20 12.35 -4.08
C VAL A 11 3.52 11.61 -4.22
N GLN A 12 4.41 12.11 -5.08
CA GLN A 12 5.80 11.68 -5.09
C GLN A 12 6.44 12.16 -3.79
N ILE A 13 6.94 11.22 -3.00
CA ILE A 13 7.66 11.52 -1.77
C ILE A 13 9.12 11.80 -2.14
N PRO A 14 9.60 13.05 -2.04
CA PRO A 14 10.98 13.36 -2.38
C PRO A 14 11.89 12.72 -1.33
N LEU A 15 12.71 11.77 -1.75
CA LEU A 15 13.92 11.44 -1.01
C LEU A 15 14.87 12.64 -1.11
N ARG A 16 15.68 12.85 -0.07
CA ARG A 16 16.76 13.85 -0.11
C ARG A 16 17.66 13.54 -1.31
N ALA A 17 18.06 14.55 -2.08
CA ALA A 17 18.80 14.34 -3.33
C ALA A 17 20.18 13.67 -3.12
N ASP A 18 20.73 13.86 -1.93
CA ASP A 18 21.98 13.28 -1.42
C ASP A 18 21.78 11.91 -0.75
N PHE A 19 20.55 11.53 -0.40
CA PHE A 19 20.28 10.25 0.25
C PHE A 19 20.39 9.10 -0.74
N ARG A 20 21.24 8.12 -0.40
CA ARG A 20 21.37 6.86 -1.12
C ARG A 20 21.26 5.72 -0.13
N PHE A 21 20.53 4.68 -0.52
CA PHE A 21 20.50 3.45 0.26
C PHE A 21 21.89 2.80 0.28
N PRO A 22 22.28 2.11 1.37
CA PRO A 22 23.51 1.35 1.41
C PRO A 22 23.55 0.38 0.23
N ALA A 23 24.66 0.32 -0.51
CA ALA A 23 24.80 -0.51 -1.70
C ALA A 23 25.51 -1.85 -1.43
N ASP A 24 25.97 -2.05 -0.19
CA ASP A 24 26.78 -3.16 0.29
C ASP A 24 25.95 -4.36 0.77
N LEU A 25 24.64 -4.20 0.97
CA LEU A 25 23.77 -5.22 1.57
C LEU A 25 22.44 -5.33 0.83
N CYS A 26 21.94 -6.54 0.62
CA CYS A 26 20.60 -6.75 0.08
C CYS A 26 19.53 -6.24 1.07
N CYS A 27 18.60 -5.42 0.57
CA CYS A 27 17.51 -4.83 1.36
C CYS A 27 16.61 -5.87 2.05
N ASN A 28 16.47 -7.07 1.47
CA ASN A 28 15.58 -8.12 1.98
C ASN A 28 16.30 -9.14 2.86
N CYS A 29 17.38 -9.77 2.37
CA CYS A 29 18.06 -10.86 3.09
C CYS A 29 19.38 -10.44 3.77
N GLY A 30 19.93 -9.27 3.45
CA GLY A 30 21.24 -8.82 3.96
C GLY A 30 22.44 -9.53 3.34
N GLY A 31 22.25 -10.33 2.28
CA GLY A 31 23.33 -10.91 1.49
C GLY A 31 24.12 -9.84 0.74
N ILE A 32 25.37 -10.15 0.36
CA ILE A 32 26.31 -9.20 -0.26
C ILE A 32 26.60 -9.53 -1.75
N ASP A 33 26.08 -10.65 -2.24
CA ASP A 33 26.43 -11.19 -3.56
C ASP A 33 25.54 -10.65 -4.70
N ASP A 34 26.16 -10.30 -5.84
CA ASP A 34 25.55 -9.81 -7.09
C ASP A 34 24.42 -8.80 -6.85
N LEU A 35 24.69 -7.79 -6.02
CA LEU A 35 23.71 -6.77 -5.66
C LEU A 35 23.39 -5.88 -6.86
N ARG A 36 22.11 -5.77 -7.19
CA ARG A 36 21.59 -4.92 -8.26
C ARG A 36 20.62 -3.90 -7.70
N LEU A 37 20.80 -2.64 -8.08
CA LEU A 37 19.84 -1.59 -7.77
C LEU A 37 18.54 -1.88 -8.52
N THR A 38 17.48 -2.13 -7.77
CA THR A 38 16.15 -2.40 -8.29
C THR A 38 15.20 -1.30 -7.82
N ALA A 39 14.40 -0.77 -8.74
CA ALA A 39 13.36 0.20 -8.40
C ALA A 39 12.24 -0.48 -7.61
N LEU A 40 12.07 -0.05 -6.36
CA LEU A 40 11.05 -0.52 -5.44
C LEU A 40 9.90 0.50 -5.41
N ASP A 41 8.70 0.06 -5.79
CA ASP A 41 7.46 0.85 -5.67
C ASP A 41 6.88 0.65 -4.26
N VAL A 42 7.09 1.63 -3.40
CA VAL A 42 6.57 1.63 -2.03
C VAL A 42 5.26 2.41 -2.01
N ARG A 43 4.23 1.78 -1.48
CA ARG A 43 2.90 2.37 -1.43
C ARG A 43 2.40 2.47 -0.02
N TYR A 44 1.88 3.64 0.33
CA TYR A 44 1.18 3.86 1.58
C TYR A 44 -0.29 4.14 1.27
N THR A 45 -1.15 3.21 1.68
CA THR A 45 -2.59 3.32 1.44
C THR A 45 -3.29 3.61 2.76
N ILE A 46 -3.90 4.79 2.85
CA ILE A 46 -4.80 5.14 3.95
C ILE A 46 -6.21 4.73 3.51
N TYR A 47 -6.81 3.81 4.24
CA TYR A 47 -8.20 3.38 4.01
C TYR A 47 -9.14 4.23 4.88
N LEU A 48 -10.08 4.94 4.24
CA LEU A 48 -11.12 5.75 4.89
C LEU A 48 -12.49 5.24 4.44
N LEU A 49 -13.03 4.23 5.15
CA LEU A 49 -14.37 3.65 4.96
C LEU A 49 -14.75 3.27 3.51
N ALA A 50 -15.18 4.23 2.69
CA ALA A 50 -15.61 4.05 1.29
C ALA A 50 -14.62 4.60 0.25
N GLY A 51 -13.53 5.22 0.70
CA GLY A 51 -12.47 5.79 -0.13
C GLY A 51 -11.09 5.51 0.47
N GLY A 52 -10.04 5.87 -0.27
CA GLY A 52 -8.68 5.82 0.25
C GLY A 52 -7.78 6.79 -0.49
N ALA A 53 -6.67 7.14 0.15
CA ALA A 53 -5.56 7.82 -0.50
C ALA A 53 -4.41 6.82 -0.64
N GLU A 54 -3.80 6.74 -1.82
CA GLU A 54 -2.61 5.92 -2.07
C GLU A 54 -1.47 6.88 -2.41
N GLN A 55 -0.47 6.95 -1.54
CA GLN A 55 0.79 7.62 -1.80
C GLN A 55 1.77 6.60 -2.40
N ARG A 56 2.54 7.01 -3.41
CA ARG A 56 3.52 6.16 -4.07
C ARG A 56 4.89 6.82 -4.00
N ALA A 57 5.88 6.06 -3.57
CA ALA A 57 7.28 6.43 -3.62
C ALA A 57 8.02 5.37 -4.44
N THR A 58 8.94 5.81 -5.29
CA THR A 58 9.89 4.91 -5.92
C THR A 58 11.25 5.08 -5.26
N ALA A 59 11.86 3.97 -4.87
CA ALA A 59 13.17 3.96 -4.20
C ALA A 59 14.08 2.96 -4.91
N ASN A 60 15.29 3.38 -5.26
CA ASN A 60 16.30 2.46 -5.79
C ASN A 60 17.04 1.82 -4.62
N VAL A 61 16.84 0.53 -4.41
CA VAL A 61 17.44 -0.24 -3.30
C VAL A 61 18.18 -1.45 -3.87
N PRO A 62 19.29 -1.90 -3.24
CA PRO A 62 20.00 -3.09 -3.68
C PRO A 62 19.26 -4.37 -3.34
N PHE A 63 19.23 -5.29 -4.29
CA PHE A 63 18.73 -6.64 -4.12
C PHE A 63 19.69 -7.65 -4.72
N CYS A 64 19.87 -8.80 -4.04
CA CYS A 64 20.51 -9.95 -4.68
C CYS A 64 19.56 -10.60 -5.70
N PRO A 65 20.05 -11.43 -6.64
CA PRO A 65 19.22 -12.00 -7.71
C PRO A 65 18.04 -12.84 -7.20
N GLY A 66 18.21 -13.53 -6.06
CA GLY A 66 17.14 -14.30 -5.42
C GLY A 66 16.05 -13.42 -4.79
N CYS A 67 16.39 -12.20 -4.35
CA CYS A 67 15.45 -11.29 -3.69
C CYS A 67 14.92 -10.19 -4.62
N ALA A 68 15.58 -9.85 -5.73
CA ALA A 68 15.14 -8.81 -6.66
C ALA A 68 13.67 -8.98 -7.12
N PRO A 69 13.19 -10.21 -7.37
CA PRO A 69 11.81 -10.38 -7.78
C PRO A 69 10.80 -9.97 -6.68
N THR A 70 11.22 -9.91 -5.40
CA THR A 70 10.40 -9.49 -4.26
C THR A 70 10.19 -7.99 -4.17
N ALA A 71 10.97 -7.21 -4.93
CA ALA A 71 10.77 -5.77 -5.05
C ALA A 71 9.40 -5.43 -5.67
N HIS A 72 8.84 -6.32 -6.47
CA HIS A 72 7.55 -6.08 -7.12
C HIS A 72 6.40 -6.69 -6.31
N ARG A 73 5.49 -5.82 -5.85
CA ARG A 73 4.30 -6.22 -5.08
C ARG A 73 3.37 -7.10 -5.91
N ARG A 74 2.89 -8.19 -5.32
CA ARG A 74 1.87 -9.05 -5.93
C ARG A 74 0.53 -8.31 -6.06
N THR A 75 -0.01 -8.28 -7.28
CA THR A 75 -1.42 -7.96 -7.49
C THR A 75 -2.28 -9.18 -7.19
N LEU A 76 -3.50 -8.98 -6.66
CA LEU A 76 -4.45 -10.08 -6.54
C LEU A 76 -4.69 -10.69 -7.94
N GLY A 77 -4.41 -11.99 -8.07
CA GLY A 77 -4.68 -12.74 -9.30
C GLY A 77 -6.16 -12.77 -9.63
N ARG A 78 -6.51 -13.09 -10.89
CA ARG A 78 -7.91 -13.24 -11.32
C ARG A 78 -8.66 -14.27 -10.45
N ALA A 79 -8.02 -15.39 -10.11
CA ALA A 79 -8.59 -16.38 -9.21
C ALA A 79 -8.90 -15.81 -7.82
N ALA A 80 -7.94 -15.08 -7.22
CA ALA A 80 -8.17 -14.44 -5.92
C ALA A 80 -9.28 -13.37 -5.99
N LYS A 81 -9.36 -12.64 -7.11
CA LYS A 81 -10.46 -11.71 -7.41
C LYS A 81 -11.81 -12.43 -7.44
N VAL A 82 -11.90 -13.59 -8.11
CA VAL A 82 -13.12 -14.41 -8.16
C VAL A 82 -13.50 -14.95 -6.77
N VAL A 83 -12.54 -15.46 -5.99
CA VAL A 83 -12.80 -15.94 -4.62
C VAL A 83 -13.37 -14.82 -3.75
N TRP A 84 -12.77 -13.63 -3.79
CA TRP A 84 -13.30 -12.46 -3.09
C TRP A 84 -14.72 -12.10 -3.55
N TRP A 85 -14.99 -12.14 -4.86
CA TRP A 85 -16.32 -11.89 -5.39
C TRP A 85 -17.34 -12.91 -4.87
N LEU A 86 -17.00 -14.20 -4.88
CA LEU A 86 -17.86 -15.28 -4.36
C LEU A 86 -18.14 -15.10 -2.86
N MET A 87 -17.11 -14.81 -2.06
CA MET A 87 -17.28 -14.58 -0.62
C MET A 87 -18.28 -13.45 -0.34
N TRP A 88 -18.16 -12.34 -1.07
CA TRP A 88 -19.09 -11.22 -0.94
C TRP A 88 -20.51 -11.59 -1.41
N TRP A 89 -20.64 -12.29 -2.53
CA TRP A 89 -21.92 -12.76 -3.04
C TRP A 89 -22.65 -13.65 -2.01
N PHE A 90 -21.94 -14.60 -1.40
CA PHE A 90 -22.48 -15.45 -0.32
C PHE A 90 -22.87 -14.62 0.90
N ALA A 91 -22.04 -13.68 1.34
CA ALA A 91 -22.35 -12.81 2.47
C ALA A 91 -23.62 -11.98 2.23
N SER A 92 -23.78 -11.42 1.02
CA SER A 92 -24.99 -10.70 0.62
C SER A 92 -26.22 -11.60 0.58
N LEU A 93 -26.10 -12.82 0.04
CA LEU A 93 -27.19 -13.80 0.02
C LEU A 93 -27.64 -14.17 1.44
N CYS A 94 -26.71 -14.44 2.36
CA CYS A 94 -27.00 -14.71 3.76
C CYS A 94 -27.72 -13.54 4.44
N ALA A 95 -27.29 -12.30 4.19
CA ALA A 95 -27.94 -11.10 4.73
C ALA A 95 -29.39 -10.95 4.25
N VAL A 96 -29.64 -11.23 2.96
CA VAL A 96 -31.00 -11.21 2.39
C VAL A 96 -31.86 -12.32 3.00
N MET A 97 -31.35 -13.56 3.07
CA MET A 97 -32.08 -14.69 3.67
C MET A 97 -32.45 -14.42 5.13
N PHE A 98 -31.50 -13.91 5.92
CA PHE A 98 -31.75 -13.55 7.32
C PHE A 98 -32.80 -12.46 7.46
N SER A 99 -32.76 -11.45 6.58
CA SER A 99 -33.75 -10.36 6.55
C SER A 99 -35.15 -10.88 6.21
N LEU A 100 -35.28 -11.82 5.26
CA LEU A 100 -36.55 -12.46 4.92
C LEU A 100 -37.10 -13.33 6.07
N MET A 101 -36.23 -14.06 6.77
CA MET A 101 -36.62 -14.82 7.95
C MET A 101 -37.11 -13.92 9.09
N ALA A 102 -36.41 -12.80 9.35
CA ALA A 102 -36.82 -11.82 10.35
C ALA A 102 -38.20 -11.20 10.03
N LEU A 103 -38.43 -10.83 8.76
CA LEU A 103 -39.73 -10.33 8.31
C LEU A 103 -40.84 -11.36 8.53
N ARG A 104 -40.59 -12.64 8.20
CA ARG A 104 -41.55 -13.73 8.42
C ARG A 104 -41.86 -13.96 9.90
N ALA A 105 -40.88 -13.74 10.78
CA ALA A 105 -41.05 -13.86 12.23
C ALA A 105 -41.83 -12.70 12.87
N GLY A 106 -42.32 -11.73 12.08
CA GLY A 106 -43.01 -10.55 12.60
C GLY A 106 -42.07 -9.56 13.30
N LEU A 107 -40.75 -9.81 13.24
CA LEU A 107 -39.72 -8.88 13.71
C LEU A 107 -39.63 -7.75 12.68
N THR A 108 -40.50 -6.75 12.79
CA THR A 108 -40.25 -5.48 12.09
C THR A 108 -39.07 -4.80 12.78
N PRO A 109 -38.07 -4.35 12.00
CA PRO A 109 -38.16 -2.97 11.58
C PRO A 109 -37.62 -2.71 10.15
N PRO A 110 -38.09 -1.63 9.50
CA PRO A 110 -37.51 -1.11 8.25
C PRO A 110 -35.99 -0.92 8.33
N LEU A 111 -35.44 -0.83 9.55
CA LEU A 111 -34.01 -0.75 9.81
C LEU A 111 -33.21 -1.95 9.28
N PHE A 112 -33.68 -3.21 9.43
CA PHE A 112 -32.92 -4.37 8.93
C PHE A 112 -32.87 -4.41 7.40
N GLY A 113 -33.99 -4.07 6.74
CA GLY A 113 -34.04 -3.92 5.28
C GLY A 113 -33.13 -2.80 4.78
N LEU A 114 -33.11 -1.65 5.46
CA LEU A 114 -32.23 -0.53 5.13
C LEU A 114 -30.75 -0.86 5.37
N ILE A 115 -30.42 -1.60 6.43
CA ILE A 115 -29.06 -2.06 6.71
C ILE A 115 -28.60 -3.08 5.66
N ALA A 116 -29.46 -4.05 5.30
CA ALA A 116 -29.16 -5.03 4.26
C ALA A 116 -28.96 -4.37 2.88
N LEU A 117 -29.83 -3.42 2.53
CA LEU A 117 -29.70 -2.63 1.30
C LEU A 117 -28.44 -1.76 1.32
N GLY A 118 -28.14 -1.10 2.45
CA GLY A 118 -26.92 -0.32 2.63
C GLY A 118 -25.66 -1.17 2.45
N LEU A 119 -25.62 -2.36 3.06
CA LEU A 119 -24.54 -3.33 2.89
C LEU A 119 -24.42 -3.79 1.43
N ALA A 120 -25.52 -4.09 0.75
CA ALA A 120 -25.51 -4.48 -0.66
C ALA A 120 -24.96 -3.37 -1.59
N VAL A 121 -25.32 -2.11 -1.32
CA VAL A 121 -24.83 -0.96 -2.10
C VAL A 121 -23.34 -0.71 -1.83
N VAL A 122 -22.93 -0.70 -0.56
CA VAL A 122 -21.52 -0.52 -0.16
C VAL A 122 -20.65 -1.63 -0.78
N THR A 123 -21.13 -2.86 -0.81
CA THR A 123 -20.41 -3.99 -1.39
C THR A 123 -20.32 -3.93 -2.90
N ALA A 124 -21.42 -3.60 -3.60
CA ALA A 124 -21.40 -3.41 -5.06
C ALA A 124 -20.45 -2.28 -5.49
N VAL A 125 -20.48 -1.15 -4.78
CA VAL A 125 -19.58 -0.01 -5.04
C VAL A 125 -18.13 -0.32 -4.66
N GLY A 126 -17.92 -1.01 -3.52
CA GLY A 126 -16.59 -1.42 -3.07
C GLY A 126 -15.93 -2.41 -4.03
N LEU A 127 -16.66 -3.42 -4.48
CA LEU A 127 -16.17 -4.45 -5.41
C LEU A 127 -15.88 -3.88 -6.80
N SER A 128 -16.78 -3.07 -7.36
CA SER A 128 -16.57 -2.45 -8.68
C SER A 128 -15.31 -1.57 -8.70
N ARG A 129 -15.06 -0.81 -7.62
CA ARG A 129 -13.83 -0.03 -7.46
C ARG A 129 -12.59 -0.89 -7.21
N TRP A 130 -12.71 -1.98 -6.45
CA TRP A 130 -11.60 -2.89 -6.19
C TRP A 130 -11.17 -3.66 -7.45
N PHE A 131 -12.13 -4.12 -8.26
CA PHE A 131 -11.86 -4.89 -9.47
C PHE A 131 -11.37 -4.03 -10.65
N GLY A 132 -11.79 -2.77 -10.74
CA GLY A 132 -11.36 -1.82 -11.77
C GLY A 132 -9.88 -1.41 -11.69
N ARG A 133 -9.14 -1.85 -10.66
CA ARG A 133 -7.69 -1.61 -10.55
C ARG A 133 -6.93 -2.44 -11.60
N ALA A 134 -6.35 -1.75 -12.58
CA ALA A 134 -5.48 -2.35 -13.59
C ALA A 134 -4.16 -2.83 -12.94
N PRO A 135 -3.68 -4.05 -13.26
CA PRO A 135 -2.40 -4.53 -12.77
C PRO A 135 -1.24 -3.86 -13.51
N THR A 136 -0.30 -3.28 -12.76
CA THR A 136 0.98 -2.78 -13.29
C THR A 136 2.10 -3.76 -12.90
N GLY A 137 2.50 -4.66 -13.81
CA GLY A 137 3.75 -5.43 -13.72
C GLY A 137 3.68 -6.93 -13.34
N ALA A 138 4.76 -7.65 -13.70
CA ALA A 138 5.03 -9.07 -13.39
C ALA A 138 5.88 -9.25 -12.10
N ARG A 139 5.84 -10.43 -11.46
CA ARG A 139 5.72 -10.63 -9.98
C ARG A 139 6.74 -11.62 -9.35
N THR A 140 6.94 -11.57 -8.00
CA THR A 140 7.12 -12.80 -7.15
C THR A 140 6.64 -12.79 -5.67
N SER A 141 6.40 -11.66 -4.95
CA SER A 141 6.13 -11.70 -3.47
C SER A 141 5.05 -10.71 -2.95
N ASN A 142 4.35 -11.09 -1.86
CA ASN A 142 3.39 -10.26 -1.10
C ASN A 142 4.04 -9.38 -0.03
N TYR A 143 5.27 -9.71 0.37
CA TYR A 143 5.98 -9.04 1.45
C TYR A 143 6.85 -7.95 0.83
N GLN A 144 6.59 -6.69 1.20
CA GLN A 144 7.48 -5.58 0.84
C GLN A 144 8.61 -5.48 1.89
N PRO A 145 9.87 -5.58 1.47
CA PRO A 145 11.02 -5.51 2.38
C PRO A 145 11.25 -4.10 2.95
N LEU A 146 10.66 -3.09 2.30
CA LEU A 146 10.62 -1.70 2.74
C LEU A 146 9.16 -1.28 2.89
N ARG A 147 8.78 -0.74 4.04
CA ARG A 147 7.43 -0.16 4.26
C ARG A 147 7.55 1.30 4.61
N TYR A 148 6.69 2.11 4.01
CA TYR A 148 6.54 3.52 4.28
C TYR A 148 5.30 3.74 5.17
N HIS A 149 5.46 4.45 6.28
CA HIS A 149 4.40 4.70 7.27
C HIS A 149 3.81 6.12 7.19
N GLY A 150 4.14 6.89 6.16
CA GLY A 150 3.67 8.27 5.99
C GLY A 150 4.71 9.33 6.33
N LEU A 151 4.29 10.60 6.21
CA LEU A 151 5.05 11.77 6.61
C LEU A 151 4.92 11.93 8.12
N ALA A 152 5.95 11.52 8.85
CA ALA A 152 6.08 11.84 10.27
C ALA A 152 7.39 12.59 10.45
N PRO A 153 7.57 13.38 11.52
CA PRO A 153 8.91 13.80 11.90
C PRO A 153 9.79 12.53 11.98
N ASN A 154 10.85 12.51 11.16
CA ASN A 154 12.07 11.73 11.33
C ASN A 154 12.22 10.43 10.51
N LEU A 155 12.72 10.59 9.27
CA LEU A 155 13.88 9.80 8.84
C LEU A 155 15.16 10.53 9.20
N TYR A 156 15.18 11.85 8.98
CA TYR A 156 16.37 12.72 9.06
C TYR A 156 16.55 13.41 10.43
N GLY A 157 15.98 12.86 11.50
CA GLY A 157 16.07 13.41 12.86
C GLY A 157 15.01 14.48 13.22
N PRO A 158 14.89 14.81 14.53
CA PRO A 158 13.82 15.65 15.09
C PRO A 158 13.75 17.04 14.46
N GLY A 159 12.55 17.42 14.01
CA GLY A 159 12.27 18.75 13.43
C GLY A 159 12.34 18.82 11.91
N GLN A 160 12.72 17.73 11.22
CA GLN A 160 12.63 17.63 9.76
C GLN A 160 11.41 16.75 9.38
N PRO A 161 10.53 17.20 8.44
CA PRO A 161 9.51 16.32 7.88
C PRO A 161 10.20 15.12 7.24
N GLY A 162 10.09 13.99 7.91
CA GLY A 162 10.76 12.76 7.56
C GLY A 162 9.79 11.75 6.97
N THR A 163 10.34 10.65 6.50
CA THR A 163 9.57 9.53 5.98
C THR A 163 9.88 8.35 6.89
N VAL A 164 8.90 7.80 7.59
CA VAL A 164 9.19 6.67 8.48
C VAL A 164 9.26 5.41 7.63
N TRP A 165 10.45 4.83 7.55
CA TRP A 165 10.70 3.58 6.85
C TRP A 165 10.91 2.46 7.86
N SER A 166 10.35 1.29 7.57
CA SER A 166 10.69 0.06 8.26
C SER A 166 11.24 -0.94 7.27
N PHE A 167 12.29 -1.64 7.68
CA PHE A 167 13.01 -2.61 6.87
C PHE A 167 12.77 -4.00 7.44
N SER A 168 12.64 -4.96 6.55
CA SER A 168 12.55 -6.38 6.90
C SER A 168 13.85 -6.94 7.49
N ASN A 169 14.99 -6.43 7.01
CA ASN A 169 16.31 -6.81 7.45
C ASN A 169 16.86 -5.80 8.46
N THR A 170 17.16 -6.26 9.68
CA THR A 170 17.67 -5.40 10.76
C THR A 170 19.07 -4.84 10.45
N ARG A 171 19.97 -5.64 9.86
CA ARG A 171 21.32 -5.18 9.48
C ARG A 171 21.26 -4.07 8.42
N PHE A 172 20.37 -4.22 7.45
CA PHE A 172 20.14 -3.17 6.45
C PHE A 172 19.54 -1.92 7.09
N ALA A 173 18.61 -2.07 8.05
CA ALA A 173 18.03 -0.95 8.81
C ALA A 173 19.10 -0.17 9.59
N GLU A 174 19.99 -0.89 10.29
CA GLU A 174 21.13 -0.32 11.01
C GLU A 174 22.04 0.46 10.04
N ARG A 175 22.34 -0.13 8.87
CA ARG A 175 23.20 0.53 7.89
C ARG A 175 22.57 1.79 7.32
N VAL A 176 21.26 1.78 7.05
CA VAL A 176 20.52 2.98 6.65
C VAL A 176 20.60 4.04 7.74
N SER A 177 20.43 3.69 9.01
CA SER A 177 20.50 4.64 10.13
C SER A 177 21.89 5.30 10.23
N GLN A 178 22.96 4.56 9.97
CA GLN A 178 24.33 5.09 9.92
C GLN A 178 24.52 6.06 8.76
N VAL A 179 24.02 5.71 7.56
CA VAL A 179 24.06 6.62 6.40
C VAL A 179 23.30 7.91 6.70
N VAL A 180 22.11 7.80 7.29
CA VAL A 180 21.31 8.98 7.65
C VAL A 180 22.01 9.84 8.70
N ALA A 181 22.61 9.23 9.74
CA ALA A 181 23.36 9.95 10.77
C ALA A 181 24.60 10.67 10.20
N SER A 182 25.15 10.19 9.07
CA SER A 182 26.27 10.84 8.39
C SER A 182 25.87 11.99 7.47
N LEU A 183 24.58 12.18 7.19
CA LEU A 183 24.12 13.27 6.36
C LEU A 183 24.21 14.61 7.12
N PRO A 184 24.61 15.70 6.45
CA PRO A 184 24.61 17.02 7.06
C PRO A 184 23.18 17.43 7.45
N ALA A 185 23.04 18.03 8.64
CA ALA A 185 21.75 18.49 9.15
C ALA A 185 21.08 19.48 8.17
N ASP A 186 21.88 20.34 7.53
CA ASP A 186 21.42 21.47 6.72
C ASP A 186 21.27 21.16 5.21
N ALA A 187 21.40 19.90 4.78
CA ALA A 187 21.26 19.57 3.37
C ALA A 187 19.87 20.00 2.84
N PRO A 188 19.80 20.73 1.71
CA PRO A 188 18.55 21.19 1.14
C PRO A 188 17.66 19.98 0.84
N GLN A 189 16.40 20.05 1.28
CA GLN A 189 15.41 19.07 0.84
C GLN A 189 15.31 19.18 -0.68
N GLY A 190 15.43 18.05 -1.38
CA GLY A 190 15.22 18.02 -2.83
C GLY A 190 13.87 18.67 -3.11
N ALA A 191 13.87 19.76 -3.87
CA ALA A 191 12.65 20.49 -4.16
C ALA A 191 11.62 19.51 -4.70
N ALA A 192 10.45 19.43 -4.04
CA ALA A 192 9.36 18.61 -4.54
C ALA A 192 9.11 19.02 -5.99
N PRO A 193 9.05 18.07 -6.94
CA PRO A 193 8.78 18.41 -8.33
C PRO A 193 7.45 19.17 -8.38
N ARG A 194 7.48 20.40 -8.88
CA ARG A 194 6.26 21.19 -9.09
C ARG A 194 5.45 20.47 -10.17
N SER A 195 4.38 19.80 -9.75
CA SER A 195 3.41 19.12 -10.62
C SER A 195 2.55 20.11 -11.38
#